data_AF-A0A920R725-F1
#
_entry.id   AF-A0A920R725-F1
#
_cell.length_a   1.000
_cell.length_b   1.000
_cell.length_c   1.000
_cell.angle_alpha   90.00
_cell.angle_beta   90.00
_cell.angle_gamma   90.00
#
_symmetry.space_group_name_H-M   'P 1'
#
loop_
_entity.id
_entity.type
_entity.pdbx_description
1 polymer ?
#
loop_
_entity_poly.entity_id
_entity_poly.type
_entity_poly.pdbx_seq_one_letter_code
_entity_poly.pdbx_strand_id
1 'polypeptide(L)'
;MNTAYSSSLLQLVRNTAIISLLSILTSCGQEPQTSSEPTLATDQVASLAAEESASTPNLALEEPAELFADLPTHWINENPIGDNLGGVTQALQDTAHELTDHWIQYGGGYNNYRHSPITELSPENINNIQLAWAFPTGTVGQFSVSPLIYDGIMYVTSSYNRLFALDARTGELYWRYDHQQPEDLRICCGPVNRGASIHGDTIFMATLDARLLAFDRKSGELLWNTVIDDYKKGLSATSPRSLRRILR
;
A
#
# COMPACT_ATOMS: atom_id res chain seq x y z
N MET A 1 -8.81 -15.30 -58.84
CA MET A 1 -9.69 -15.31 -57.65
C MET A 1 -8.94 -14.51 -56.59
N ASN A 2 -8.96 -13.17 -56.52
CA ASN A 2 -10.04 -12.26 -56.04
C ASN A 2 -10.76 -12.83 -54.80
N THR A 3 -10.90 -12.18 -53.63
CA THR A 3 -10.71 -10.78 -53.14
C THR A 3 -10.73 -10.81 -51.59
N ALA A 4 -9.84 -10.10 -50.88
CA ALA A 4 -10.04 -8.88 -50.03
C ALA A 4 -10.84 -9.10 -48.70
N TYR A 5 -10.54 -8.57 -47.49
CA TYR A 5 -9.89 -7.35 -46.93
C TYR A 5 -9.34 -7.73 -45.51
N SER A 6 -8.19 -7.31 -44.96
CA SER A 6 -7.60 -5.99 -44.63
C SER A 6 -8.36 -5.14 -43.59
N SER A 7 -7.66 -4.83 -42.49
CA SER A 7 -7.83 -3.71 -41.53
C SER A 7 -8.83 -3.86 -40.37
N SER A 8 -8.31 -4.06 -39.14
CA SER A 8 -8.95 -3.62 -37.88
C SER A 8 -7.91 -3.55 -36.77
N LEU A 9 -7.07 -2.52 -36.82
CA LEU A 9 -6.09 -2.14 -35.79
C LEU A 9 -6.31 -0.69 -35.32
N LEU A 10 -7.55 -0.17 -35.36
CA LEU A 10 -7.85 1.22 -35.02
C LEU A 10 -9.33 1.41 -34.66
N GLN A 11 -9.76 0.97 -33.47
CA GLN A 11 -11.06 1.36 -32.91
C GLN A 11 -11.20 1.04 -31.40
N LEU A 12 -10.48 1.75 -30.53
CA LEU A 12 -11.03 2.14 -29.22
C LEU A 12 -10.24 3.30 -28.57
N VAL A 13 -10.00 4.36 -29.35
CA VAL A 13 -9.81 5.72 -28.81
C VAL A 13 -11.04 6.50 -29.26
N ARG A 14 -11.98 6.75 -28.35
CA ARG A 14 -13.02 7.81 -28.35
C ARG A 14 -14.14 7.44 -27.38
N ASN A 15 -14.06 7.95 -26.16
CA ASN A 15 -15.24 8.43 -25.44
C ASN A 15 -14.80 9.46 -24.39
N THR A 16 -14.56 10.66 -24.88
CA THR A 16 -14.54 11.90 -24.09
C THR A 16 -15.78 12.67 -24.52
N ALA A 17 -16.74 12.82 -23.61
CA ALA A 17 -17.85 13.75 -23.77
C ALA A 17 -17.64 14.93 -22.81
N ILE A 18 -17.47 16.09 -23.42
CA ILE A 18 -17.37 17.42 -22.83
C ILE A 18 -18.79 17.91 -22.53
N ILE A 19 -19.03 18.45 -21.33
CA ILE A 19 -20.10 19.42 -21.10
C ILE A 19 -19.43 20.74 -20.71
N SER A 20 -19.50 21.71 -21.63
CA SER A 20 -19.19 23.11 -21.37
C SER A 20 -20.51 23.87 -21.21
N LEU A 21 -20.64 24.63 -20.13
CA LEU A 21 -21.53 25.78 -20.07
C LEU A 21 -20.75 26.91 -19.38
N LEU A 22 -20.55 27.97 -20.15
CA LEU A 22 -19.75 29.14 -19.85
C LEU A 22 -20.71 30.34 -19.82
N SER A 23 -20.71 31.13 -18.73
CA SER A 23 -20.99 32.57 -18.82
C SER A 23 -20.63 33.31 -17.51
N ILE A 24 -19.37 33.76 -17.48
CA ILE A 24 -18.88 35.13 -17.27
C ILE A 24 -19.24 35.92 -15.97
N LEU A 25 -18.15 36.37 -15.35
CA LEU A 25 -17.97 37.32 -14.24
C LEU A 25 -18.55 38.72 -14.48
N THR A 26 -18.92 39.45 -13.41
CA THR A 26 -18.12 40.53 -12.76
C THR A 26 -19.02 41.58 -12.08
N SER A 27 -18.65 41.93 -10.84
CA SER A 27 -18.63 43.29 -10.27
C SER A 27 -19.70 43.73 -9.26
N CYS A 28 -19.16 44.13 -8.10
CA CYS A 28 -19.55 45.24 -7.22
C CYS A 28 -20.96 45.31 -6.61
N GLY A 29 -20.99 45.17 -5.28
CA GLY A 29 -21.19 46.33 -4.40
C GLY A 29 -22.61 46.70 -3.97
N GLN A 30 -22.81 46.65 -2.64
CA GLN A 30 -23.78 47.35 -1.78
C GLN A 30 -25.20 46.79 -1.59
N GLU A 31 -25.47 46.45 -0.31
CA GLU A 31 -26.74 46.42 0.44
C GLU A 31 -27.45 47.80 0.52
N PRO A 32 -28.63 47.99 1.17
CA PRO A 32 -29.60 47.02 1.74
C PRO A 32 -31.09 47.39 1.45
N GLN A 33 -32.05 46.59 1.98
CA GLN A 33 -33.16 47.01 2.88
C GLN A 33 -34.38 46.04 2.82
N THR A 34 -34.80 45.59 4.02
CA THR A 34 -36.19 45.31 4.51
C THR A 34 -37.01 44.19 3.83
N SER A 35 -37.82 43.37 4.49
CA SER A 35 -38.25 43.21 5.89
C SER A 35 -39.16 41.95 5.99
N SER A 36 -39.32 41.44 7.22
CA SER A 36 -40.45 40.65 7.77
C SER A 36 -40.72 39.20 7.30
N GLU A 37 -40.51 38.24 8.22
CA GLU A 37 -41.33 37.02 8.36
C GLU A 37 -42.78 37.33 8.80
N PRO A 38 -43.74 36.41 8.62
CA PRO A 38 -44.09 35.55 9.77
C PRO A 38 -44.42 34.08 9.43
N THR A 39 -44.31 33.28 10.50
CA THR A 39 -44.57 31.86 10.74
C THR A 39 -46.05 31.43 10.53
N LEU A 40 -46.32 30.18 10.12
CA LEU A 40 -47.10 29.19 10.91
C LEU A 40 -47.22 27.80 10.24
N ALA A 41 -47.32 26.78 11.09
CA ALA A 41 -47.38 25.34 10.84
C ALA A 41 -48.64 24.83 10.12
N THR A 42 -48.63 23.56 9.67
CA THR A 42 -49.42 22.44 10.26
C THR A 42 -49.26 21.17 9.42
N ASP A 43 -49.11 20.05 10.13
CA ASP A 43 -49.08 18.66 9.68
C ASP A 43 -50.27 18.19 8.82
N GLN A 44 -50.09 17.00 8.24
CA GLN A 44 -51.07 16.03 7.74
C GLN A 44 -51.44 16.09 6.25
N VAL A 45 -50.76 15.26 5.45
CA VAL A 45 -51.44 14.27 4.59
C VAL A 45 -50.61 13.00 4.58
N ALA A 46 -50.90 12.11 5.52
CA ALA A 46 -50.55 10.70 5.42
C ALA A 46 -51.80 9.93 4.93
N SER A 47 -51.52 8.89 4.15
CA SER A 47 -52.45 7.91 3.59
C SER A 47 -53.19 8.35 2.33
N LEU A 48 -52.87 7.68 1.22
CA LEU A 48 -53.78 6.80 0.50
C LEU A 48 -52.97 6.02 -0.57
N ALA A 49 -53.10 4.68 -0.52
CA ALA A 49 -52.78 3.68 -1.56
C ALA A 49 -51.28 3.46 -1.90
N ALA A 50 -50.60 2.31 -1.73
CA ALA A 50 -50.98 0.89 -1.74
C ALA A 50 -51.96 0.58 -2.88
N GLU A 51 -51.60 -0.01 -4.01
CA GLU A 51 -50.76 -1.20 -4.23
C GLU A 51 -50.17 -1.21 -5.66
N GLU A 52 -49.28 -2.18 -5.90
CA GLU A 52 -48.94 -2.82 -7.18
C GLU A 52 -47.68 -2.34 -7.92
N SER A 53 -46.55 -2.99 -7.62
CA SER A 53 -45.82 -3.76 -8.65
C SER A 53 -44.79 -4.69 -8.00
N ALA A 54 -45.02 -5.99 -8.15
CA ALA A 54 -44.03 -7.00 -7.86
C ALA A 54 -42.95 -7.00 -8.95
N SER A 55 -41.67 -6.94 -8.60
CA SER A 55 -40.61 -7.48 -9.45
C SER A 55 -39.33 -7.85 -8.69
N THR A 56 -38.89 -9.08 -8.98
CA THR A 56 -37.55 -9.68 -8.86
C THR A 56 -36.94 -9.97 -7.48
N PRO A 57 -36.52 -11.23 -7.22
CA PRO A 57 -35.70 -11.54 -6.05
C PRO A 57 -34.30 -10.95 -6.26
N ASN A 58 -33.84 -10.18 -5.28
CA ASN A 58 -32.47 -9.68 -5.20
C ASN A 58 -31.51 -10.87 -5.17
N LEU A 59 -30.85 -11.17 -6.29
CA LEU A 59 -29.56 -11.85 -6.24
C LEU A 59 -28.57 -10.80 -5.72
N ALA A 60 -28.37 -10.78 -4.41
CA ALA A 60 -27.22 -10.14 -3.82
C ALA A 60 -25.99 -10.85 -4.38
N LEU A 61 -25.21 -10.16 -5.21
CA LEU A 61 -23.82 -10.49 -5.40
C LEU A 61 -23.16 -10.22 -4.05
N GLU A 62 -22.88 -11.26 -3.28
CA GLU A 62 -22.03 -11.13 -2.10
C GLU A 62 -20.69 -10.55 -2.59
N GLU A 63 -20.41 -9.33 -2.15
CA GLU A 63 -19.15 -8.63 -2.41
C GLU A 63 -17.99 -9.53 -1.93
N PRO A 64 -17.03 -9.92 -2.80
CA PRO A 64 -15.88 -10.74 -2.40
C PRO A 64 -15.04 -10.10 -1.28
N ALA A 65 -15.25 -8.81 -1.00
CA ALA A 65 -14.54 -8.03 0.00
C ALA A 65 -14.73 -8.53 1.44
N GLU A 66 -15.86 -9.16 1.77
CA GLU A 66 -16.14 -9.65 3.13
C GLU A 66 -15.35 -10.94 3.45
N LEU A 67 -15.00 -11.75 2.45
CA LEU A 67 -14.35 -13.06 2.68
C LEU A 67 -12.86 -12.95 3.04
N PHE A 68 -12.22 -11.80 2.76
CA PHE A 68 -10.79 -11.59 2.98
C PHE A 68 -10.47 -10.65 4.15
N ALA A 69 -11.50 -10.18 4.88
CA ALA A 69 -11.32 -9.28 6.02
C ALA A 69 -10.64 -9.95 7.23
N ASP A 70 -10.76 -11.27 7.36
CA ASP A 70 -10.39 -12.00 8.59
C ASP A 70 -9.01 -12.69 8.54
N LEU A 71 -8.33 -12.73 7.39
CA LEU A 71 -6.99 -13.29 7.31
C LEU A 71 -5.94 -12.17 7.42
N PRO A 72 -5.03 -12.26 8.40
CA PRO A 72 -4.05 -11.20 8.62
C PRO A 72 -3.05 -11.10 7.46
N THR A 73 -2.89 -12.15 6.66
CA THR A 73 -2.24 -12.11 5.33
C THR A 73 -3.30 -12.30 4.27
N HIS A 74 -3.26 -11.51 3.20
CA HIS A 74 -4.03 -11.81 2.00
C HIS A 74 -3.21 -11.63 0.73
N TRP A 75 -3.45 -12.59 -0.14
CA TRP A 75 -2.95 -12.70 -1.49
C TRP A 75 -3.90 -11.99 -2.44
N ILE A 76 -3.37 -11.18 -3.37
CA ILE A 76 -4.21 -10.28 -4.18
C ILE A 76 -4.00 -10.45 -5.68
N ASN A 77 -3.00 -11.20 -6.15
CA ASN A 77 -2.82 -11.41 -7.58
C ASN A 77 -2.34 -12.82 -7.95
N GLU A 78 -2.72 -13.31 -9.12
CA GLU A 78 -2.24 -14.60 -9.66
C GLU A 78 -0.94 -14.45 -10.47
N ASN A 79 -0.34 -13.26 -10.44
CA ASN A 79 0.85 -12.94 -11.21
C ASN A 79 2.09 -13.61 -10.61
N PRO A 80 3.07 -14.02 -11.45
CA PRO A 80 4.35 -14.49 -10.93
C PRO A 80 4.99 -13.44 -10.02
N ILE A 81 5.40 -13.88 -8.82
CA ILE A 81 6.03 -13.00 -7.84
C ILE A 81 7.54 -13.01 -8.01
N GLY A 82 8.06 -11.82 -8.29
CA GLY A 82 9.48 -11.57 -8.43
C GLY A 82 10.12 -12.23 -9.64
N ASP A 83 11.45 -12.22 -9.67
CA ASP A 83 12.27 -12.65 -10.81
C ASP A 83 12.87 -14.06 -10.64
N ASN A 84 12.53 -14.76 -9.57
CA ASN A 84 13.02 -16.10 -9.19
C ASN A 84 14.51 -16.21 -8.84
N LEU A 85 15.09 -15.19 -8.20
CA LEU A 85 16.51 -15.14 -7.78
C LEU A 85 16.89 -16.04 -6.57
N GLY A 86 16.01 -16.95 -6.13
CA GLY A 86 16.22 -17.74 -4.92
C GLY A 86 16.17 -16.88 -3.65
N GLY A 87 16.68 -17.42 -2.53
CA GLY A 87 16.72 -16.71 -1.26
C GLY A 87 17.97 -15.84 -1.07
N VAL A 88 17.86 -14.78 -0.27
CA VAL A 88 18.98 -13.89 0.07
C VAL A 88 20.03 -14.64 0.87
N THR A 89 21.18 -14.93 0.25
CA THR A 89 22.28 -15.64 0.91
C THR A 89 23.08 -14.72 1.84
N GLN A 90 23.86 -15.31 2.75
CA GLN A 90 24.81 -14.53 3.57
C GLN A 90 25.86 -13.82 2.71
N ALA A 91 26.36 -14.47 1.66
CA ALA A 91 27.32 -13.85 0.74
C ALA A 91 26.75 -12.60 0.07
N LEU A 92 25.47 -12.64 -0.34
CA LEU A 92 24.78 -11.48 -0.89
C LEU A 92 24.65 -10.36 0.14
N GLN A 93 24.38 -10.68 1.42
CA GLN A 93 24.36 -9.68 2.48
C GLN A 93 25.73 -9.06 2.73
N ASP A 94 26.80 -9.85 2.71
CA ASP A 94 28.16 -9.36 2.93
C ASP A 94 28.59 -8.34 1.86
N THR A 95 28.12 -8.50 0.62
CA THR A 95 28.38 -7.59 -0.51
C THR A 95 27.23 -6.64 -0.83
N ALA A 96 26.26 -6.45 0.08
CA ALA A 96 25.03 -5.68 -0.21
C ALA A 96 25.30 -4.25 -0.73
N HIS A 97 26.37 -3.61 -0.26
CA HIS A 97 26.78 -2.26 -0.64
C HIS A 97 27.28 -2.13 -2.09
N GLU A 98 27.51 -3.24 -2.77
CA GLU A 98 27.97 -3.31 -4.16
C GLU A 98 26.81 -3.60 -5.14
N LEU A 99 25.62 -3.93 -4.63
CA LEU A 99 24.47 -4.32 -5.46
C LEU A 99 23.82 -3.09 -6.09
N THR A 100 23.61 -3.13 -7.40
CA THR A 100 22.97 -2.06 -8.17
C THR A 100 21.47 -2.28 -8.39
N ASP A 101 21.00 -3.51 -8.27
CA ASP A 101 19.63 -3.96 -8.55
C ASP A 101 18.83 -4.30 -7.28
N HIS A 102 19.47 -4.25 -6.12
CA HIS A 102 18.90 -4.68 -4.85
C HIS A 102 19.23 -3.73 -3.70
N TRP A 103 18.32 -3.66 -2.73
CA TRP A 103 18.51 -2.97 -1.46
C TRP A 103 18.04 -3.87 -0.31
N ILE A 104 18.92 -4.76 0.15
CA ILE A 104 18.57 -5.88 1.05
C ILE A 104 18.89 -5.64 2.52
N GLN A 105 19.50 -4.50 2.84
CA GLN A 105 19.77 -4.08 4.22
C GLN A 105 19.24 -2.68 4.45
N TYR A 106 18.81 -2.38 5.68
CA TYR A 106 18.25 -1.08 6.05
C TYR A 106 19.10 0.13 5.61
N GLY A 107 20.42 -0.03 5.62
CA GLY A 107 21.40 0.99 5.26
C GLY A 107 22.16 0.78 3.95
N GLY A 108 21.71 -0.14 3.08
CA GLY A 108 22.43 -0.55 1.87
C GLY A 108 23.57 -1.55 2.12
N GLY A 109 24.10 -1.61 3.34
CA GLY A 109 25.08 -2.63 3.75
C GLY A 109 25.33 -2.59 5.26
N TYR A 110 26.19 -3.47 5.77
CA TYR A 110 26.50 -3.56 7.20
C TYR A 110 27.15 -2.29 7.77
N ASN A 111 27.84 -1.52 6.93
CA ASN A 111 28.40 -0.21 7.30
C ASN A 111 27.34 0.89 7.48
N ASN A 112 26.12 0.66 6.98
CA ASN A 112 24.97 1.56 7.08
C ASN A 112 25.22 2.98 6.51
N TYR A 113 26.02 3.08 5.44
CA TYR A 113 26.33 4.37 4.81
C TYR A 113 25.18 4.95 3.98
N ARG A 114 24.17 4.13 3.64
CA ARG A 114 23.05 4.52 2.76
C ARG A 114 23.53 5.05 1.41
N HIS A 115 24.61 4.48 0.89
CA HIS A 115 25.19 4.80 -0.41
C HIS A 115 24.79 3.73 -1.43
N SER A 116 24.32 4.16 -2.60
CA SER A 116 24.01 3.27 -3.74
C SER A 116 25.15 3.33 -4.77
N PRO A 117 25.58 2.20 -5.35
CA PRO A 117 26.57 2.17 -6.43
C PRO A 117 25.98 2.54 -7.81
N ILE A 118 24.68 2.78 -7.93
CA ILE A 118 24.02 3.15 -9.19
C ILE A 118 24.57 4.49 -9.71
N THR A 119 24.93 4.53 -11.00
CA THR A 119 25.46 5.73 -11.66
C THR A 119 24.54 6.29 -12.75
N GLU A 120 23.37 5.67 -12.99
CA GLU A 120 22.43 6.12 -14.03
C GLU A 120 21.77 7.46 -13.69
N LEU A 121 21.69 7.83 -12.41
CA LEU A 121 21.25 9.14 -11.96
C LEU A 121 22.46 10.02 -11.64
N SER A 122 22.46 11.24 -12.16
CA SER A 122 23.55 12.20 -12.00
C SER A 122 23.03 13.63 -11.91
N PRO A 123 23.84 14.61 -11.44
CA PRO A 123 23.44 16.02 -11.44
C PRO A 123 23.01 16.55 -12.82
N GLU A 124 23.52 15.96 -13.90
CA GLU A 124 23.20 16.34 -15.27
C GLU A 124 21.81 15.89 -15.72
N ASN A 125 21.26 14.80 -15.16
CA ASN A 125 19.99 14.21 -15.60
C ASN A 125 18.89 14.17 -14.53
N ILE A 126 19.18 14.56 -13.28
CA ILE A 126 18.21 14.52 -12.17
C ILE A 126 16.95 15.35 -12.43
N ASN A 127 17.04 16.36 -13.29
CA ASN A 127 15.90 17.20 -13.67
C ASN A 127 14.90 16.50 -14.61
N ASN A 128 15.25 15.32 -15.14
CA ASN A 128 14.42 14.55 -16.07
C ASN A 128 13.59 13.47 -15.36
N ILE A 129 13.76 13.29 -14.04
CA ILE A 129 13.03 12.27 -13.29
C ILE A 129 11.53 12.57 -13.29
N GLN A 130 10.73 11.52 -13.36
CA GLN A 130 9.28 11.59 -13.30
C GLN A 130 8.78 10.55 -12.31
N LEU A 131 7.60 10.81 -11.73
CA LEU A 131 6.91 9.81 -10.92
C LEU A 131 6.57 8.61 -11.82
N ALA A 132 7.17 7.45 -11.53
CA ALA A 132 6.87 6.22 -12.25
C ALA A 132 5.52 5.63 -11.81
N TRP A 133 5.32 5.50 -10.49
CA TRP A 133 4.10 4.99 -9.88
C TRP A 133 4.00 5.42 -8.41
N ALA A 134 2.81 5.30 -7.83
CA ALA A 134 2.56 5.55 -6.41
C ALA A 134 1.62 4.48 -5.85
N PHE A 135 1.85 4.07 -4.59
CA PHE A 135 1.05 3.06 -3.91
C PHE A 135 0.40 3.64 -2.63
N PRO A 136 -0.94 3.70 -2.55
CA PRO A 136 -1.63 4.14 -1.34
C PRO A 136 -1.67 3.01 -0.30
N THR A 137 -1.02 3.21 0.85
CA THR A 137 -0.95 2.19 1.92
C THR A 137 -2.26 1.99 2.70
N GLY A 138 -3.27 2.84 2.47
CA GLY A 138 -4.54 2.81 3.20
C GLY A 138 -4.39 3.09 4.71
N THR A 139 -3.25 3.67 5.14
CA THR A 139 -3.03 4.14 6.52
C THR A 139 -2.80 5.63 6.54
N VAL A 140 -3.47 6.31 7.46
CA VAL A 140 -3.03 7.61 7.95
C VAL A 140 -1.99 7.39 9.04
N GLY A 141 -0.91 8.17 9.04
CA GLY A 141 0.12 8.07 10.06
C GLY A 141 1.52 8.39 9.56
N GLN A 142 2.50 7.92 10.31
CA GLN A 142 3.91 8.20 10.08
C GLN A 142 4.56 7.07 9.27
N PHE A 143 5.40 7.46 8.32
CA PHE A 143 6.18 6.56 7.48
C PHE A 143 7.66 6.81 7.76
N SER A 144 8.36 5.80 8.27
CA SER A 144 9.81 5.87 8.56
C SER A 144 10.56 4.67 7.99
N VAL A 145 9.90 3.97 7.07
CA VAL A 145 10.41 2.78 6.41
C VAL A 145 11.57 3.12 5.47
N SER A 146 12.62 2.30 5.52
CA SER A 146 13.54 2.15 4.40
C SER A 146 13.11 0.89 3.65
N PRO A 147 12.61 1.00 2.40
CA PRO A 147 12.15 -0.18 1.67
C PRO A 147 13.26 -1.22 1.50
N LEU A 148 12.88 -2.49 1.44
CA LEU A 148 13.76 -3.54 0.94
C LEU A 148 13.39 -3.84 -0.50
N ILE A 149 14.39 -4.05 -1.35
CA ILE A 149 14.19 -4.44 -2.75
C ILE A 149 15.05 -5.66 -3.03
N TYR A 150 14.43 -6.75 -3.46
CA TYR A 150 15.11 -7.96 -3.87
C TYR A 150 14.23 -8.75 -4.82
N ASP A 151 14.82 -9.39 -5.84
CA ASP A 151 14.09 -10.29 -6.73
C ASP A 151 12.90 -9.61 -7.43
N GLY A 152 13.02 -8.33 -7.78
CA GLY A 152 11.92 -7.54 -8.38
C GLY A 152 10.80 -7.14 -7.40
N ILE A 153 10.90 -7.52 -6.13
CA ILE A 153 9.87 -7.26 -5.11
C ILE A 153 10.34 -6.16 -4.16
N MET A 154 9.46 -5.20 -3.90
CA MET A 154 9.64 -4.16 -2.89
C MET A 154 8.83 -4.48 -1.63
N TYR A 155 9.50 -4.56 -0.49
CA TYR A 155 8.87 -4.72 0.82
C TYR A 155 8.82 -3.39 1.56
N VAL A 156 7.61 -2.99 1.97
CA VAL A 156 7.36 -1.71 2.64
C VAL A 156 6.51 -1.95 3.88
N THR A 157 6.90 -1.38 5.01
CA THR A 157 6.05 -1.33 6.21
C THR A 157 5.34 0.02 6.31
N SER A 158 4.12 0.05 6.84
CA SER A 158 3.42 1.30 7.15
C SER A 158 3.09 1.41 8.65
N SER A 159 2.35 2.48 8.98
CA SER A 159 1.82 2.66 10.33
C SER A 159 1.03 1.44 10.81
N TYR A 160 1.05 1.20 12.12
CA TYR A 160 0.37 0.05 12.77
C TYR A 160 0.86 -1.32 12.28
N ASN A 161 2.16 -1.44 11.94
CA ASN A 161 2.82 -2.71 11.58
C ASN A 161 2.15 -3.46 10.41
N ARG A 162 1.67 -2.74 9.39
CA ARG A 162 1.33 -3.37 8.12
C ARG A 162 2.60 -3.61 7.31
N LEU A 163 2.63 -4.68 6.53
CA LEU A 163 3.72 -5.04 5.62
C LEU A 163 3.13 -5.32 4.24
N PHE A 164 3.73 -4.74 3.21
CA PHE A 164 3.32 -4.89 1.82
C PHE A 164 4.48 -5.47 1.02
N ALA A 165 4.18 -6.38 0.09
CA ALA A 165 5.07 -6.78 -0.98
C ALA A 165 4.49 -6.29 -2.30
N LEU A 166 5.27 -5.48 -3.02
CA LEU A 166 4.87 -4.83 -4.25
C LEU A 166 5.79 -5.28 -5.39
N ASP A 167 5.30 -5.28 -6.62
CA ASP A 167 6.16 -5.24 -7.80
C ASP A 167 6.94 -3.92 -7.78
N ALA A 168 8.27 -3.99 -7.74
CA ALA A 168 9.12 -2.80 -7.64
C ALA A 168 9.06 -1.92 -8.91
N ARG A 169 8.60 -2.46 -10.05
CA ARG A 169 8.52 -1.79 -11.34
C ARG A 169 7.19 -1.08 -11.54
N THR A 170 6.10 -1.68 -11.06
CA THR A 170 4.73 -1.19 -11.32
C THR A 170 4.02 -0.65 -10.08
N GLY A 171 4.45 -1.04 -8.88
CA GLY A 171 3.76 -0.76 -7.63
C GLY A 171 2.54 -1.64 -7.37
N GLU A 172 2.32 -2.67 -8.19
CA GLU A 172 1.24 -3.64 -8.01
C GLU A 172 1.43 -4.42 -6.70
N LEU A 173 0.34 -4.59 -5.94
CA LEU A 173 0.37 -5.30 -4.67
C LEU A 173 0.29 -6.82 -4.88
N TYR A 174 1.34 -7.54 -4.50
CA TYR A 174 1.35 -9.00 -4.48
C TYR A 174 0.58 -9.53 -3.26
N TRP A 175 0.99 -9.10 -2.07
CA TRP A 175 0.37 -9.48 -0.81
C TRP A 175 0.57 -8.39 0.24
N ARG A 176 -0.34 -8.35 1.22
CA ARG A 176 -0.13 -7.54 2.43
C ARG A 176 -0.44 -8.34 3.69
N TYR A 177 0.19 -7.91 4.77
CA TYR A 177 -0.05 -8.37 6.12
C TYR A 177 -0.50 -7.19 6.99
N ASP A 178 -1.62 -7.36 7.70
CA ASP A 178 -2.21 -6.40 8.61
C ASP A 178 -2.09 -6.92 10.06
N HIS A 179 -1.19 -6.33 10.86
CA HIS A 179 -1.00 -6.75 12.24
C HIS A 179 -2.10 -6.22 13.17
N GLN A 180 -2.78 -7.13 13.86
CA GLN A 180 -3.74 -6.78 14.90
C GLN A 180 -3.04 -6.16 16.10
N GLN A 181 -3.42 -4.93 16.46
CA GLN A 181 -2.85 -4.24 17.62
C GLN A 181 -3.66 -4.55 18.87
N PRO A 182 -3.02 -4.71 20.04
CA PRO A 182 -3.73 -4.70 21.30
C PRO A 182 -4.46 -3.37 21.52
N GLU A 183 -5.69 -3.42 22.05
CA GLU A 183 -6.47 -2.22 22.38
C GLU A 183 -5.79 -1.35 23.45
N ASP A 184 -5.01 -1.98 24.33
CA ASP A 184 -4.28 -1.33 25.42
C ASP A 184 -2.83 -0.94 25.05
N LEU A 185 -2.51 -0.89 23.75
CA LEU A 185 -1.17 -0.56 23.25
C LEU A 185 -0.76 0.87 23.67
N ARG A 186 0.41 0.98 24.32
CA ARG A 186 0.99 2.26 24.78
C ARG A 186 2.30 2.53 24.04
N ILE A 187 2.32 3.56 23.21
CA ILE A 187 3.48 3.95 22.40
C ILE A 187 3.81 5.42 22.58
N CYS A 188 5.10 5.76 22.70
CA CYS A 188 5.54 7.13 22.98
C CYS A 188 5.40 8.09 21.79
N CYS A 189 5.58 7.55 20.59
CA CYS A 189 6.10 8.32 19.47
C CYS A 189 5.27 8.08 18.18
N GLY A 190 4.03 7.63 18.35
CA GLY A 190 3.14 7.25 17.27
C GLY A 190 3.42 5.85 16.69
N PRO A 191 2.53 5.34 15.83
CA PRO A 191 2.55 3.94 15.37
C PRO A 191 3.54 3.72 14.22
N VAL A 192 4.78 4.16 14.40
CA VAL A 192 5.85 4.05 13.38
C VAL A 192 6.36 2.63 13.26
N ASN A 193 6.61 2.20 12.02
CA ASN A 193 7.48 1.08 11.70
C ASN A 193 8.58 1.54 10.72
N ARG A 194 9.84 1.13 10.96
CA ARG A 194 11.01 1.56 10.18
C ARG A 194 11.44 0.54 9.13
N GLY A 195 10.71 -0.55 8.97
CA GLY A 195 10.95 -1.52 7.91
C GLY A 195 11.23 -2.93 8.43
N ALA A 196 11.50 -3.81 7.46
CA ALA A 196 11.78 -5.21 7.68
C ALA A 196 13.25 -5.55 7.38
N SER A 197 13.63 -6.78 7.67
CA SER A 197 14.91 -7.38 7.27
C SER A 197 14.63 -8.65 6.46
N ILE A 198 15.58 -9.07 5.63
CA ILE A 198 15.44 -10.22 4.74
C ILE A 198 16.64 -11.17 4.87
N HIS A 199 16.39 -12.48 4.93
CA HIS A 199 17.42 -13.52 4.83
C HIS A 199 16.80 -14.82 4.33
N GLY A 200 17.46 -15.50 3.39
CA GLY A 200 16.86 -16.61 2.67
C GLY A 200 15.56 -16.17 1.99
N ASP A 201 14.51 -16.98 2.13
CA ASP A 201 13.16 -16.66 1.68
C ASP A 201 12.28 -16.10 2.81
N THR A 202 12.90 -15.45 3.81
CA THR A 202 12.17 -14.95 4.98
C THR A 202 12.30 -13.44 5.14
N ILE A 203 11.16 -12.79 5.32
CA ILE A 203 11.05 -11.40 5.76
C ILE A 203 10.80 -11.36 7.26
N PHE A 204 11.52 -10.52 7.99
CA PHE A 204 11.36 -10.35 9.44
C PHE A 204 10.92 -8.93 9.76
N MET A 205 9.85 -8.78 10.53
CA MET A 205 9.31 -7.50 10.98
C MET A 205 9.13 -7.51 12.49
N ALA A 206 9.63 -6.45 13.14
CA ALA A 206 9.35 -6.19 14.54
C ALA A 206 8.08 -5.33 14.68
N THR A 207 7.35 -5.49 15.78
CA THR A 207 6.04 -4.87 15.98
C THR A 207 5.99 -3.96 17.21
N LEU A 208 4.99 -3.08 17.20
CA LEU A 208 4.70 -2.12 18.27
C LEU A 208 4.35 -2.82 19.61
N ASP A 209 3.77 -4.02 19.56
CA ASP A 209 3.42 -4.84 20.73
C ASP A 209 4.57 -5.78 21.17
N ALA A 210 5.81 -5.40 20.87
CA ALA A 210 7.03 -6.11 21.27
C ALA A 210 7.07 -7.58 20.81
N ARG A 211 6.83 -7.80 19.51
CA ARG A 211 6.96 -9.11 18.86
C ARG A 211 7.92 -9.04 17.67
N LEU A 212 8.39 -10.21 17.26
CA LEU A 212 9.13 -10.43 16.03
C LEU A 212 8.37 -11.47 15.21
N LEU A 213 8.06 -11.13 13.97
CA LEU A 213 7.32 -11.97 13.04
C LEU A 213 8.22 -12.32 11.86
N ALA A 214 8.02 -13.52 11.31
CA ALA A 214 8.68 -13.97 10.10
C ALA A 214 7.65 -14.42 9.06
N PHE A 215 7.88 -14.01 7.82
CA PHE A 215 7.00 -14.28 6.69
C PHE A 215 7.76 -14.96 5.56
N ASP A 216 7.10 -15.87 4.85
CA ASP A 216 7.57 -16.30 3.55
C ASP A 216 7.57 -15.11 2.59
N ARG A 217 8.70 -14.93 1.91
CA ARG A 217 8.99 -13.76 1.08
C ARG A 217 8.05 -13.60 -0.10
N LYS A 218 7.57 -14.72 -0.68
CA LYS A 218 6.76 -14.73 -1.88
C LYS A 218 5.27 -14.74 -1.56
N SER A 219 4.83 -15.59 -0.66
CA SER A 219 3.41 -15.75 -0.31
C SER A 219 2.91 -14.77 0.75
N GLY A 220 3.81 -14.23 1.59
CA GLY A 220 3.44 -13.46 2.77
C GLY A 220 2.91 -14.32 3.93
N GLU A 221 2.98 -15.65 3.82
CA GLU A 221 2.55 -16.57 4.88
C GLU A 221 3.36 -16.32 6.15
N LEU A 222 2.67 -16.19 7.30
CA LEU A 222 3.31 -16.05 8.60
C LEU A 222 3.94 -17.39 9.02
N LEU A 223 5.26 -17.48 8.94
CA LEU A 223 6.02 -18.69 9.32
C LEU A 223 6.08 -18.87 10.83
N TRP A 224 6.28 -17.77 11.57
CA TRP A 224 6.25 -17.77 13.03
C TRP A 224 6.08 -16.37 13.61
N ASN A 225 5.66 -16.32 14.88
CA ASN A 225 5.45 -15.10 15.64
C ASN A 225 5.94 -15.30 17.09
N THR A 226 6.92 -14.51 17.50
CA THR A 226 7.57 -14.63 18.82
C THR A 226 7.44 -13.34 19.61
N VAL A 227 7.01 -13.43 20.87
CA VAL A 227 7.06 -12.31 21.81
C VAL A 227 8.51 -12.06 22.21
N ILE A 228 8.99 -10.83 22.02
CA ILE A 228 10.35 -10.43 22.41
C ILE A 228 10.40 -9.72 23.75
N ASP A 229 9.32 -9.04 24.16
CA ASP A 229 9.16 -8.45 25.49
C ASP A 229 7.68 -8.16 25.83
N ASP A 230 7.43 -7.64 27.03
CA ASP A 230 6.12 -7.22 27.50
C ASP A 230 5.83 -5.76 27.10
N TYR A 231 4.96 -5.57 26.10
CA TYR A 231 4.57 -4.24 25.61
C TYR A 231 3.84 -3.40 26.67
N LYS A 232 3.28 -4.01 27.72
CA LYS A 232 2.60 -3.27 28.81
C LYS A 232 3.57 -2.42 29.63
N LYS A 233 4.88 -2.70 29.52
CA LYS A 233 5.95 -1.88 30.08
C LYS A 233 6.32 -0.67 29.20
N GLY A 234 5.59 -0.44 28.11
CA GLY A 234 5.88 0.60 27.12
C GLY A 234 6.99 0.22 26.13
N LEU A 235 7.30 -1.08 26.03
CA LEU A 235 8.31 -1.60 25.14
C LEU A 235 7.72 -1.86 23.75
N SER A 236 8.41 -1.40 22.73
CA SER A 236 8.04 -1.60 21.33
C SER A 236 9.30 -1.80 20.50
N ALA A 237 9.19 -2.52 19.38
CA ALA A 237 10.29 -2.70 18.46
C ALA A 237 9.86 -2.27 17.06
N THR A 238 10.60 -1.32 16.50
CA THR A 238 10.18 -0.59 15.30
C THR A 238 11.26 -0.56 14.22
N SER A 239 12.45 -1.08 14.49
CA SER A 239 13.57 -1.09 13.55
C SER A 239 13.89 -2.51 13.08
N PRO A 240 14.26 -2.69 11.80
CA PRO A 240 14.74 -3.98 11.33
C PRO A 240 16.07 -4.32 12.00
N ARG A 241 16.27 -5.62 12.28
CA ARG A 241 17.56 -6.09 12.81
C ARG A 241 18.50 -6.39 11.66
N SER A 242 19.78 -6.04 11.83
CA SER A 242 20.83 -6.54 10.95
C SER A 242 20.98 -8.04 11.19
N LEU A 243 20.87 -8.82 10.12
CA LEU A 243 20.97 -10.27 10.15
C LEU A 243 22.37 -10.64 9.67
N ARG A 244 23.14 -11.31 10.52
CA ARG A 244 24.43 -11.87 10.13
C ARG A 244 24.55 -13.24 10.75
N ARG A 245 24.74 -14.26 9.91
CA ARG A 245 25.00 -15.61 10.40
C ARG A 245 26.35 -15.61 11.10
N ILE A 246 26.36 -15.79 12.42
CA ILE A 246 27.57 -16.11 13.16
C ILE A 246 27.84 -17.58 12.89
N LEU A 247 28.87 -17.88 12.08
CA LEU A 247 29.40 -19.25 12.01
C LEU A 247 29.92 -19.59 13.41
N ARG A 248 29.28 -20.57 14.06
CA ARG A 248 29.79 -21.21 15.27
C ARG A 248 30.61 -22.43 14.87
#